data_AF-A0A3A9GRX8-F1
#
_entry.id   AF-A0A3A9GRX8-F1
#
_cell.length_a   1.000
_cell.length_b   1.000
_cell.length_c   1.000
_cell.angle_alpha   90.00
_cell.angle_beta   90.00
_cell.angle_gamma   90.00
#
_symmetry.space_group_name_H-M   'P 1'
#
loop_
_entity.id
_entity.type
_entity.pdbx_description
1 polymer ?
#
loop_
_entity_poly.entity_id
_entity_poly.type
_entity_poly.pdbx_seq_one_letter_code
_entity_poly.pdbx_strand_id
1 'polypeptide(L)' 'MWADTELKNFPFYCPKCRQENLIDAKDLEVTVIKRIETRTQS' A
#
# COMPACT_ATOMS: atom_id res chain seq x y z
N MET A 1 -14.99 -4.63 23.57
CA MET A 1 -13.96 -5.34 22.80
C MET A 1 -13.52 -4.39 21.70
N TRP A 2 -12.27 -3.95 21.69
CA TRP A 2 -11.75 -3.11 20.61
C TRP A 2 -11.63 -3.98 19.36
N ALA A 3 -11.99 -3.44 18.21
CA ALA A 3 -11.66 -4.07 16.95
C ALA A 3 -10.20 -3.77 16.63
N ASP A 4 -9.47 -4.78 16.17
CA ASP A 4 -8.15 -4.56 15.63
C ASP A 4 -8.24 -3.57 14.46
N THR A 5 -7.33 -2.61 14.43
CA THR A 5 -7.28 -1.65 13.32
C THR A 5 -6.51 -2.27 12.18
N GLU A 6 -7.14 -2.31 11.01
CA GLU A 6 -6.53 -2.80 9.77
C GLU A 6 -6.61 -1.72 8.69
N LEU A 7 -5.56 -1.63 7.87
CA LEU A 7 -5.58 -0.89 6.61
C LEU A 7 -5.60 -1.92 5.48
N LYS A 8 -6.58 -1.81 4.58
CA LYS A 8 -6.73 -2.70 3.43
C LYS A 8 -6.61 -1.96 2.11
N ASN A 9 -5.77 -2.46 1.21
CA ASN A 9 -5.51 -1.88 -0.12
C ASN A 9 -5.22 -0.37 -0.07
N PHE A 10 -4.40 0.05 0.88
CA PHE A 10 -4.09 1.47 1.05
C PHE A 10 -2.94 1.89 0.11
N PRO A 11 -3.02 3.05 -0.56
CA PRO A 11 -1.94 3.53 -1.41
C PRO A 11 -0.72 3.96 -0.59
N PHE A 12 0.44 3.47 -0.97
CA PHE A 12 1.73 3.77 -0.37
C PHE A 12 2.71 4.22 -1.44
N TYR A 13 3.10 5.49 -1.39
CA TYR A 13 4.12 6.05 -2.27
C TYR A 13 5.52 5.83 -1.69
N CYS A 14 6.43 5.26 -2.49
CA CYS A 14 7.84 5.15 -2.17
C CYS A 14 8.64 6.20 -2.96
N PRO A 15 9.15 7.28 -2.32
CA PRO A 15 9.90 8.33 -3.00
C PRO A 15 11.19 7.85 -3.67
N LYS A 16 11.85 6.84 -3.08
CA LYS A 16 13.10 6.27 -3.62
C LYS A 16 12.85 5.53 -4.94
N CYS A 17 11.74 4.81 -5.03
CA CYS A 17 11.37 4.03 -6.23
C CYS A 17 10.54 4.85 -7.22
N ARG A 18 10.02 6.01 -6.80
CA ARG A 18 9.08 6.87 -7.54
C ARG A 18 7.83 6.12 -8.00
N GLN A 19 7.33 5.23 -7.14
CA GLN A 19 6.24 4.31 -7.44
C GLN A 19 5.27 4.27 -6.28
N GLU A 20 4.01 4.01 -6.61
CA GLU A 20 2.94 3.78 -5.66
C GLU A 20 2.60 2.29 -5.61
N ASN A 21 2.30 1.76 -4.45
CA ASN A 21 1.91 0.37 -4.24
C ASN A 21 0.67 0.32 -3.34
N LEU A 22 -0.14 -0.72 -3.48
CA LEU A 22 -1.19 -1.05 -2.52
C LEU A 22 -0.59 -1.89 -1.40
N ILE A 23 -0.89 -1.51 -0.17
CA ILE A 23 -0.46 -2.24 1.03
C ILE A 23 -1.65 -2.67 1.88
N ASP A 24 -1.45 -3.75 2.61
CA ASP A 24 -2.24 -4.09 3.79
C ASP A 24 -1.38 -3.88 5.03
N ALA A 25 -1.99 -3.39 6.12
CA ALA A 25 -1.34 -3.28 7.42
C ALA A 25 -2.22 -3.84 8.53
N LYS A 26 -1.68 -4.78 9.30
CA LYS A 26 -2.34 -5.40 10.45
C LYS A 26 -1.27 -5.85 11.46
N ASP A 27 -1.53 -5.68 12.75
CA ASP A 27 -0.64 -6.16 13.82
C ASP A 27 0.82 -5.70 13.66
N LEU A 28 1.02 -4.46 13.20
CA LEU A 28 2.32 -3.83 12.87
C LEU A 28 3.09 -4.48 11.69
N GLU A 29 2.50 -5.45 11.02
CA GLU A 29 3.01 -6.02 9.77
C GLU A 29 2.47 -5.22 8.58
N VAL A 30 3.34 -4.92 7.62
CA VAL A 30 3.00 -4.26 6.36
C VAL A 30 3.29 -5.21 5.21
N THR A 31 2.26 -5.53 4.43
CA THR A 31 2.35 -6.39 3.25
C THR A 31 2.14 -5.56 2.00
N VAL A 32 3.04 -5.68 1.01
CA VAL A 32 2.85 -5.09 -0.32
C VAL A 32 2.03 -6.05 -1.17
N ILE A 33 0.83 -5.63 -1.57
CA ILE A 33 -0.09 -6.44 -2.37
C ILE A 33 0.26 -6.33 -3.85
N LYS A 34 0.36 -5.09 -4.34
CA LYS A 34 0.50 -4.81 -5.77
C LYS A 34 1.14 -3.46 -6.03
N ARG A 35 1.97 -3.38 -7.06
CA ARG A 35 2.43 -2.10 -7.61
C ARG A 35 1.35 -1.42 -8.43
N ILE A 36 1.14 -0.13 -8.20
CA ILE A 36 0.33 0.72 -9.06
C ILE A 36 1.22 1.15 -10.22
N GLU A 37 1.04 0.48 -11.35
CA GLU A 37 1.63 0.92 -12.61
C GLU A 37 0.80 2.09 -13.12
N THR A 38 1.26 3.31 -12.86
CA THR A 38 0.74 4.49 -13.53
C THR A 38 1.14 4.37 -15.01
N ARG A 39 0.23 3.89 -15.85
CA ARG A 39 0.38 4.03 -17.30
C ARG A 39 0.38 5.52 -17.60
N THR A 40 1.56 6.11 -17.72
CA THR A 40 1.70 7.38 -18.43
C THR A 40 1.35 7.05 -19.88
N GLN A 41 0.10 7.29 -20.28
CA GLN A 41 -0.27 7.35 -21.69
C GLN A 41 0.42 8.60 -22.23
N SER A 42 1.64 8.42 -22.71
CA SER A 42 2.29 9.32 -23.66
C SER A 42 1.61 9.22 -25.01
#